data_AF-A0A9D6YLE3-F1
#
_entry.id   AF-A0A9D6YLE3-F1
#
_cell.length_a   1.000
_cell.length_b   1.000
_cell.length_c   1.000
_cell.angle_alpha   90.00
_cell.angle_beta   90.00
_cell.angle_gamma   90.00
#
_symmetry.space_group_name_H-M   'P 1'
#
loop_
_entity.id
_entity.type
_entity.pdbx_description
1 polymer ?
#
loop_
_entity_poly.entity_id
_entity_poly.type
_entity_poly.pdbx_seq_one_letter_code
_entity_poly.pdbx_strand_id
1 'polypeptide(L)'
;MAGKTGTAQKLVGRSYSHSKYQALFMGLTPAQKPALAIAVIIDEPKGAIYGGVVAAPIFREIAAQSLRFLGYYPQGDENKTVLAGLLPTPASAQPPPEAKLRAPKAAAPPKPLAVRDAAPKKPLQVMPDLSGLTIRQALDLLHRSGLHCRFEGSGRAVSQAPAPGTSLTPGATCLVRFRSQP
;
A
#
# COMPACT_ATOMS: atom_id res chain seq x y z
N MET A 1 -3.61 9.07 12.31
CA MET A 1 -3.91 8.61 10.93
C MET A 1 -2.80 7.67 10.49
N ALA A 2 -3.10 6.67 9.65
CA ALA A 2 -2.10 5.76 9.10
C ALA A 2 -1.89 6.10 7.62
N GLY A 3 -0.65 6.36 7.21
CA GLY A 3 -0.33 6.68 5.83
C GLY A 3 1.15 6.56 5.50
N LYS A 4 1.44 6.42 4.21
CA LYS A 4 2.79 6.27 3.68
C LYS A 4 3.10 7.38 2.69
N THR A 5 4.33 7.87 2.80
CA THR A 5 4.92 8.82 1.86
C THR A 5 5.58 8.10 0.70
N GLY A 6 5.43 8.68 -0.49
CA GLY A 6 6.15 8.31 -1.71
C GLY A 6 6.80 9.53 -2.34
N THR A 7 7.98 9.37 -2.90
CA THR A 7 8.66 10.41 -3.68
C THR A 7 9.40 9.72 -4.81
N ALA A 8 8.95 9.95 -6.03
CA ALA A 8 9.45 9.27 -7.22
C ALA A 8 10.07 10.28 -8.19
N GLN A 9 11.22 9.95 -8.77
CA GLN A 9 11.78 10.70 -9.89
C GLN A 9 11.06 10.32 -11.17
N LYS A 10 10.72 11.31 -12.00
CA LYS A 10 10.12 11.05 -13.31
C LYS A 10 11.17 10.54 -14.30
N LEU A 11 10.80 9.59 -15.13
CA LEU A 11 11.58 9.21 -16.29
C LEU A 11 11.37 10.23 -17.41
N VAL A 12 12.45 10.81 -17.93
CA VAL A 12 12.45 11.73 -19.07
C VAL A 12 13.35 11.14 -20.16
N GLY A 13 12.75 10.69 -21.25
CA GLY A 13 13.44 9.93 -22.28
C GLY A 13 13.93 8.58 -21.71
N ARG A 14 15.26 8.41 -21.63
CA ARG A 14 15.91 7.18 -21.11
C ARG A 14 16.54 7.34 -19.72
N SER A 15 16.34 8.48 -19.06
CA SER A 15 16.99 8.77 -17.78
C SER A 15 16.03 9.41 -16.79
N TYR A 16 16.27 9.21 -15.49
CA TYR A 16 15.51 9.89 -14.45
C TYR A 16 15.85 11.37 -14.41
N SER A 17 14.83 12.20 -14.27
CA SER A 17 15.00 13.64 -14.14
C SER A 17 15.58 13.99 -12.78
N HIS A 18 16.56 14.90 -12.78
CA HIS A 18 17.10 15.48 -11.57
C HIS A 18 16.19 16.55 -10.94
N SER A 19 15.21 17.08 -11.69
CA SER A 19 14.34 18.18 -11.29
C SER A 19 12.86 17.82 -11.24
N LYS A 20 12.42 16.77 -11.94
CA LYS A 20 11.01 16.38 -12.00
C LYS A 20 10.71 15.21 -11.07
N TYR A 21 9.84 15.46 -10.11
CA TYR A 21 9.43 14.50 -9.09
C TYR A 21 7.91 14.37 -9.03
N GLN A 22 7.45 13.23 -8.54
CA GLN A 22 6.09 13.05 -8.03
C GLN A 22 6.15 12.90 -6.52
N ALA A 23 5.40 13.75 -5.83
CA ALA A 23 5.19 13.69 -4.39
C ALA A 23 3.86 12.98 -4.11
N LEU A 24 3.90 11.92 -3.30
CA LEU A 24 2.72 11.10 -2.96
C LEU A 24 2.54 11.01 -1.44
N PHE A 25 1.29 11.08 -1.01
CA PHE A 25 0.85 10.61 0.29
C PHE A 25 -0.41 9.76 0.13
N MET A 26 -0.40 8.53 0.64
CA MET A 26 -1.59 7.67 0.68
C MET A 26 -1.87 7.28 2.13
N GLY A 27 -3.13 7.30 2.53
CA GLY A 27 -3.51 6.91 3.88
C GLY A 27 -4.95 6.41 3.99
N LEU A 28 -5.17 5.66 5.07
CA LEU A 28 -6.47 5.15 5.48
C LEU A 28 -6.95 5.93 6.71
N THR A 29 -8.22 6.31 6.72
CA THR A 29 -8.80 7.12 7.80
C THR A 29 -10.28 6.81 8.04
N PRO A 30 -10.78 6.78 9.29
CA PRO A 30 -10.04 6.82 10.56
C PRO A 30 -9.09 5.63 10.75
N ALA A 31 -8.06 5.75 11.60
CA ALA A 31 -7.02 4.72 11.72
C ALA A 31 -7.52 3.41 12.33
N GLN A 32 -8.43 3.49 13.32
CA GLN A 32 -8.96 2.33 14.04
C GLN A 32 -10.01 1.57 13.21
N LYS A 33 -10.86 2.29 12.48
CA LYS A 33 -11.89 1.71 11.61
C LYS A 33 -11.89 2.47 10.27
N PRO A 34 -11.01 2.08 9.33
CA PRO A 34 -10.89 2.76 8.04
C PRO A 34 -12.22 2.83 7.30
N ALA A 35 -12.65 4.05 6.98
CA ALA A 35 -13.84 4.31 6.18
C ALA A 35 -13.47 4.94 4.82
N LEU A 36 -12.31 5.60 4.75
CA LEU A 36 -11.81 6.28 3.57
C LEU A 36 -10.35 5.89 3.29
N ALA A 37 -10.07 5.69 2.01
CA ALA A 37 -8.72 5.65 1.47
C ALA A 37 -8.51 6.91 0.62
N ILE A 38 -7.47 7.70 0.93
CA ILE A 38 -7.18 8.94 0.22
C ILE A 38 -5.74 8.87 -0.28
N ALA A 39 -5.55 9.16 -1.56
CA ALA A 39 -4.25 9.31 -2.20
C ALA A 39 -4.11 10.72 -2.75
N VAL A 40 -3.04 11.41 -2.37
CA VAL A 40 -2.71 12.74 -2.85
C VAL A 40 -1.41 12.64 -3.64
N ILE A 41 -1.50 12.91 -4.94
CA ILE A 41 -0.36 12.91 -5.87
C ILE A 41 -0.18 14.32 -6.37
N ILE A 42 1.04 14.84 -6.23
CA ILE A 42 1.41 16.17 -6.71
C ILE A 42 2.52 15.99 -7.72
N ASP A 43 2.22 16.45 -8.92
CA ASP A 43 3.08 16.32 -10.07
C ASP A 43 4.01 17.54 -10.18
N GLU A 44 5.32 17.29 -10.26
CA GLU A 44 6.36 18.31 -10.39
C GLU A 44 6.23 19.47 -9.37
N PRO A 45 6.17 19.19 -8.05
CA PRO A 45 6.04 20.24 -7.03
C PRO A 45 7.24 21.19 -7.08
N LYS A 46 6.96 22.49 -6.92
CA LYS A 46 8.00 23.53 -6.84
C LYS A 46 8.43 23.71 -5.38
N GLY A 47 9.74 23.75 -5.13
CA GLY A 47 10.31 23.87 -3.78
C GLY A 47 10.58 22.50 -3.15
N ALA A 48 9.89 22.17 -2.06
CA ALA A 48 10.05 20.87 -1.41
C ALA A 48 9.53 19.73 -2.32
N ILE A 49 10.26 18.62 -2.39
CA ILE A 49 9.92 17.47 -3.26
C ILE A 49 9.39 16.26 -2.49
N TYR A 50 9.55 16.23 -1.16
CA TYR A 50 9.19 15.08 -0.35
C TYR A 50 7.68 14.98 -0.16
N GLY A 51 7.10 13.82 -0.46
CA GLY A 51 5.65 13.57 -0.32
C GLY A 51 5.11 13.80 1.10
N GLY A 52 5.95 13.59 2.12
CA GLY A 52 5.59 13.90 3.51
C GLY A 52 5.48 15.39 3.81
N VAL A 53 6.17 16.25 3.05
CA VAL A 53 6.12 17.71 3.24
C VAL A 53 5.03 18.32 2.37
N VAL A 54 4.92 17.88 1.10
CA VAL A 54 4.01 18.49 0.13
C VAL A 54 2.61 17.87 0.20
N ALA A 55 2.50 16.54 0.15
CA ALA A 55 1.21 15.87 -0.03
C ALA A 55 0.51 15.53 1.30
N ALA A 56 1.25 15.35 2.40
CA ALA A 56 0.67 15.08 3.72
C ALA A 56 -0.27 16.19 4.27
N PRO A 57 0.07 17.50 4.21
CA PRO A 57 -0.84 18.53 4.70
C PRO A 57 -2.15 18.59 3.88
N ILE A 58 -2.08 18.37 2.57
CA ILE A 58 -3.26 18.31 1.70
C ILE A 58 -4.13 17.10 2.04
N PHE A 59 -3.52 15.91 2.21
CA PHE A 59 -4.25 14.71 2.66
C PHE A 59 -5.03 14.98 3.94
N ARG A 60 -4.40 15.68 4.89
CA ARG A 60 -5.00 16.00 6.18
C ARG A 60 -6.24 16.88 6.04
N GLU A 61 -6.18 17.94 5.24
CA GLU A 61 -7.30 18.85 5.04
C GLU A 61 -8.49 18.13 4.40
N ILE A 62 -8.23 17.34 3.34
CA ILE A 62 -9.24 16.52 2.68
C ILE A 62 -9.83 15.52 3.66
N ALA A 63 -9.00 14.78 4.39
CA ALA A 63 -9.46 13.81 5.38
C ALA A 63 -10.34 14.46 6.46
N ALA A 64 -9.94 15.62 6.97
CA ALA A 64 -10.70 16.32 8.02
C ALA A 64 -12.07 16.80 7.51
N GLN A 65 -12.15 17.32 6.28
CA GLN A 65 -13.42 17.75 5.69
C GLN A 65 -14.33 16.55 5.38
N SER A 66 -13.78 15.51 4.74
CA SER A 66 -14.54 14.32 4.36
C SER A 66 -15.07 13.54 5.57
N LEU A 67 -14.28 13.42 6.63
CA LEU A 67 -14.74 12.74 7.85
C LEU A 67 -15.87 13.48 8.54
N ARG A 68 -15.79 14.82 8.64
CA ARG A 68 -16.90 15.63 9.18
C ARG A 68 -18.17 15.48 8.35
N PHE A 69 -18.03 15.49 7.03
CA PHE A 69 -19.17 15.29 6.13
C PHE A 69 -19.83 13.92 6.32
N LEU A 70 -19.03 12.87 6.54
CA LEU A 70 -19.51 11.51 6.78
C LEU A 70 -19.97 11.25 8.23
N GLY A 71 -20.01 12.28 9.09
CA GLY A 71 -20.42 12.13 10.49
C GLY A 71 -19.38 11.45 11.39
N TYR A 72 -18.14 11.29 10.93
CA TYR A 72 -17.03 10.86 11.77
C TYR A 72 -16.46 12.05 12.53
N TYR A 73 -16.87 12.19 13.78
CA TYR A 73 -16.31 13.17 14.69
C TYR A 73 -15.03 12.63 15.35
N PRO A 74 -14.00 13.46 15.56
CA PRO A 74 -12.86 13.07 16.36
C PRO A 74 -13.33 12.74 17.77
N GLN A 75 -13.24 11.47 18.15
CA GLN A 75 -13.58 11.01 19.49
C GLN A 75 -12.37 11.28 20.39
N GLY A 76 -12.47 12.32 21.21
CA GLY A 76 -11.46 12.71 22.20
C GLY A 76 -11.88 14.00 22.90
N ASP A 77 -12.01 13.92 24.22
CA ASP A 77 -12.34 15.00 25.15
C ASP A 77 -11.50 16.27 24.95
N GLU A 78 -12.10 17.39 25.37
CA GLU A 78 -11.58 18.76 25.43
C GLU A 78 -11.67 19.55 24.12
N ASN A 79 -12.28 20.73 24.24
CA ASN A 79 -12.17 21.89 23.36
C ASN A 79 -10.72 22.40 23.25
N LYS A 80 -9.74 21.54 22.95
CA LYS A 80 -8.58 21.95 22.18
C LYS A 80 -9.11 22.19 20.79
N THR A 81 -9.37 23.46 20.51
CA THR A 81 -9.55 24.06 19.20
C THR A 81 -9.05 23.09 18.16
N VAL A 82 -9.90 22.65 17.23
CA VAL A 82 -9.52 21.70 16.18
C VAL A 82 -8.24 22.16 15.46
N LEU A 83 -7.91 23.47 15.56
CA LEU A 83 -6.70 24.25 15.24
C LEU A 83 -5.40 23.97 16.07
N ALA A 84 -5.46 23.62 17.36
CA ALA A 84 -4.29 23.51 18.26
C ALA A 84 -3.64 22.11 18.26
N GLY A 85 -4.41 21.05 17.93
CA GLY A 85 -3.86 19.74 17.56
C GLY A 85 -3.31 19.69 16.12
N LEU A 86 -3.34 20.82 15.38
CA LEU A 86 -2.78 20.93 14.03
C LEU A 86 -1.28 21.06 13.92
N LEU A 87 -0.57 21.16 15.04
CA LEU A 87 0.88 21.07 15.03
C LEU A 87 1.29 19.74 15.66
N PRO A 88 1.76 18.76 14.87
CA PRO A 88 2.94 18.04 15.33
C PRO A 88 4.06 19.07 15.41
N THR A 89 4.64 19.26 16.59
CA THR A 89 6.08 19.52 16.68
C THR A 89 6.76 18.50 15.75
N PRO A 90 7.75 18.90 14.92
CA PRO A 90 8.43 17.99 14.02
C PRO A 90 9.24 16.96 14.84
N ALA A 91 8.56 15.94 15.34
CA ALA A 91 9.11 14.84 16.13
C ALA A 91 8.94 13.55 15.31
N SER A 92 9.64 13.55 14.17
CA SER A 92 10.21 12.40 13.46
C SER A 92 10.79 12.83 12.10
N ALA A 93 10.50 14.05 11.63
CA ALA A 93 11.36 14.70 10.66
C ALA A 93 12.43 15.44 11.45
N GLN A 94 13.62 14.86 11.57
CA GLN A 94 14.81 15.67 11.85
C GLN A 94 14.73 16.88 10.90
N PRO A 95 14.83 18.13 11.39
CA PRO A 95 15.03 19.24 10.48
C PRO A 95 16.27 18.87 9.65
N PRO A 96 16.20 18.90 8.30
CA PRO A 96 17.43 18.82 7.53
C PRO A 96 18.32 19.93 8.08
N PRO A 97 19.55 19.64 8.53
CA PRO A 97 20.54 20.71 8.62
C PRO A 97 20.53 21.42 7.26
N GLU A 98 20.83 22.72 7.23
CA GLU A 98 21.10 23.46 6.00
C GLU A 98 22.22 22.75 5.23
N ALA A 99 21.83 21.70 4.49
CA ALA A 99 22.70 20.78 3.85
C ALA A 99 22.86 21.36 2.47
N LYS A 100 23.95 22.15 2.32
CA LYS A 100 24.68 22.29 1.07
C LYS A 100 24.40 21.06 0.21
N LEU A 101 23.80 21.30 -0.96
CA LEU A 101 23.43 20.29 -1.96
C LEU A 101 24.42 19.11 -1.94
N ARG A 102 24.10 18.08 -1.17
CA ARG A 102 24.65 16.77 -1.35
C ARG A 102 23.47 15.97 -1.82
N ALA A 103 23.50 15.67 -3.12
CA ALA A 103 22.65 14.68 -3.72
C ALA A 103 22.51 13.51 -2.73
N PRO A 104 21.29 13.05 -2.41
CA PRO A 104 21.18 11.76 -1.76
C PRO A 104 22.00 10.81 -2.63
N LYS A 105 23.00 10.16 -2.04
CA LYS A 105 23.70 9.05 -2.68
C LYS A 105 22.58 8.16 -3.16
N ALA A 106 22.39 8.14 -4.48
CA ALA A 106 21.44 7.27 -5.12
C ALA A 106 21.61 5.93 -4.43
N ALA A 107 20.53 5.37 -3.90
CA ALA A 107 20.47 3.93 -3.77
C ALA A 107 21.02 3.44 -5.10
N ALA A 108 22.15 2.72 -5.03
CA ALA A 108 22.96 2.38 -6.18
C ALA A 108 22.02 2.02 -7.33
N PRO A 109 22.30 2.46 -8.58
CA PRO A 109 21.48 2.03 -9.71
C PRO A 109 21.25 0.55 -9.49
N PRO A 110 20.00 0.06 -9.44
CA PRO A 110 19.80 -1.37 -9.31
C PRO A 110 20.71 -1.94 -10.38
N LYS A 111 21.74 -2.70 -9.95
CA LYS A 111 22.59 -3.45 -10.88
C LYS A 111 21.61 -4.01 -11.87
N PRO A 112 21.83 -3.87 -13.20
CA PRO A 112 20.91 -4.46 -14.16
C PRO A 112 20.67 -5.84 -13.61
N LEU A 113 19.43 -6.08 -13.15
CA LEU A 113 19.03 -7.39 -12.70
C LEU A 113 19.42 -8.16 -13.94
N ALA A 114 20.48 -8.95 -13.82
CA ALA A 114 20.84 -9.85 -14.86
C ALA A 114 19.53 -10.59 -15.03
N VAL A 115 18.84 -10.27 -16.13
CA VAL A 115 17.85 -11.13 -16.70
C VAL A 115 18.73 -12.32 -17.00
N ARG A 116 18.88 -13.17 -15.98
CA ARG A 116 19.30 -14.53 -16.17
C ARG A 116 18.15 -14.99 -17.04
N ASP A 117 18.43 -15.02 -18.33
CA ASP A 117 17.77 -15.83 -19.32
C ASP A 117 17.87 -17.28 -18.82
N ALA A 118 17.10 -17.56 -17.77
CA ALA A 118 16.72 -18.89 -17.38
C ALA A 118 15.45 -19.11 -18.17
N ALA A 119 15.66 -19.72 -19.35
CA ALA A 119 14.62 -20.30 -20.17
C ALA A 119 13.46 -20.86 -19.33
N PRO A 120 12.20 -20.69 -19.77
CA PRO A 120 11.02 -20.95 -18.96
C PRO A 120 10.94 -22.43 -18.61
N LYS A 121 11.23 -22.78 -17.35
CA LYS A 121 10.90 -24.10 -16.80
C LYS A 121 9.48 -24.05 -16.21
N LYS A 122 8.48 -24.20 -17.10
CA LYS A 122 7.02 -24.26 -16.85
C LYS A 122 6.39 -22.96 -16.31
N PRO A 123 5.12 -22.67 -16.65
CA PRO A 123 4.44 -21.49 -16.11
C PRO A 123 4.33 -21.62 -14.59
N LEU A 124 4.90 -20.65 -13.87
CA LEU A 124 4.73 -20.51 -12.43
C LEU A 124 3.23 -20.24 -12.17
N GLN A 125 2.57 -21.19 -11.53
CA GLN A 125 1.14 -21.16 -11.23
C GLN A 125 0.91 -20.26 -10.01
N VAL A 126 0.11 -19.20 -10.13
CA VAL A 126 -0.08 -18.23 -9.04
C VAL A 126 -1.25 -18.63 -8.15
N MET A 127 -1.10 -18.54 -6.82
CA MET A 127 -2.17 -18.79 -5.85
C MET A 127 -3.28 -17.73 -6.00
N PRO A 128 -4.52 -18.09 -6.36
CA PRO A 128 -5.63 -17.14 -6.46
C PRO A 128 -6.13 -16.71 -5.08
N ASP A 129 -6.80 -15.56 -4.99
CA ASP A 129 -7.51 -15.16 -3.78
C ASP A 129 -8.85 -15.89 -3.69
N LEU A 130 -9.01 -16.70 -2.65
CA LEU A 130 -10.21 -17.51 -2.38
C LEU A 130 -11.07 -16.90 -1.28
N SER A 131 -10.65 -15.78 -0.69
CA SER A 131 -11.32 -15.14 0.45
C SER A 131 -12.78 -14.82 0.12
N GLY A 132 -13.70 -15.20 1.01
CA GLY A 132 -15.13 -14.93 0.87
C GLY A 132 -15.89 -15.87 -0.09
N LEU A 133 -15.19 -16.74 -0.83
CA LEU A 133 -15.81 -17.76 -1.70
C LEU A 133 -16.38 -18.92 -0.88
N THR A 134 -17.44 -19.53 -1.40
CA THR A 134 -17.94 -20.83 -0.91
C THR A 134 -17.03 -21.97 -1.34
N ILE A 135 -17.11 -23.12 -0.67
CA ILE A 135 -16.32 -24.31 -1.04
C ILE A 135 -16.50 -24.67 -2.52
N ARG A 136 -17.72 -24.61 -3.06
CA ARG A 136 -18.00 -24.90 -4.48
C ARG A 136 -17.30 -23.91 -5.41
N GLN A 137 -17.42 -22.61 -5.14
CA GLN A 137 -16.75 -21.57 -5.94
C GLN A 137 -15.23 -21.66 -5.85
N ALA A 138 -14.70 -21.98 -4.68
CA ALA A 138 -13.27 -22.19 -4.48
C ALA A 138 -12.79 -23.42 -5.28
N LEU A 139 -13.54 -24.53 -5.26
CA LEU A 139 -13.24 -25.72 -6.06
C LEU A 139 -13.25 -25.43 -7.57
N ASP A 140 -14.26 -24.72 -8.06
CA ASP A 140 -14.35 -24.37 -9.49
C ASP A 140 -13.16 -23.52 -9.95
N LEU A 141 -12.75 -22.54 -9.13
CA LEU A 141 -11.60 -21.69 -9.42
C LEU A 141 -10.29 -22.50 -9.37
N LEU A 142 -10.17 -23.38 -8.37
CA LEU A 142 -8.99 -24.21 -8.20
C LEU A 142 -8.84 -25.28 -9.29
N HIS A 143 -9.94 -25.88 -9.75
CA HIS A 143 -9.95 -26.79 -10.90
C HIS A 143 -9.50 -26.10 -12.19
N ARG A 144 -9.99 -24.89 -12.45
CA ARG A 144 -9.53 -24.08 -13.60
C ARG A 144 -8.06 -23.73 -13.52
N SER A 145 -7.57 -23.48 -12.30
CA SER A 145 -6.16 -23.16 -12.09
C SER A 145 -5.26 -24.40 -12.13
N GLY A 146 -5.78 -25.61 -11.86
CA GLY A 146 -5.00 -26.86 -11.76
C GLY A 146 -4.32 -27.06 -10.41
N LEU A 147 -4.89 -26.50 -9.33
CA LEU A 147 -4.32 -26.53 -7.97
C LEU A 147 -5.04 -27.53 -7.07
N HIS A 148 -4.27 -28.29 -6.30
CA HIS A 148 -4.80 -29.19 -5.27
C HIS A 148 -4.72 -28.50 -3.90
N CYS A 149 -5.89 -28.22 -3.32
CA CYS A 149 -6.01 -27.65 -1.98
C CYS A 149 -6.65 -28.66 -1.03
N ARG A 150 -6.17 -28.67 0.22
CA ARG A 150 -6.88 -29.26 1.35
C ARG A 150 -7.81 -28.21 1.93
N PHE A 151 -9.06 -28.58 2.14
CA PHE A 151 -10.08 -27.70 2.70
C PHE A 151 -10.40 -28.13 4.14
N GLU A 152 -10.45 -27.17 5.06
CA GLU A 152 -10.83 -27.38 6.47
C GLU A 152 -12.03 -26.49 6.82
N GLY A 153 -13.10 -27.09 7.38
CA GLY A 153 -14.29 -26.36 7.84
C GLY A 153 -15.43 -26.28 6.82
N SER A 154 -16.42 -25.43 7.12
CA SER A 154 -17.62 -25.21 6.30
C SER A 154 -17.93 -23.71 6.19
N GLY A 155 -18.70 -23.32 5.18
CA GLY A 155 -19.11 -21.91 4.98
C GLY A 155 -18.25 -21.17 3.95
N ARG A 156 -17.71 -20.01 4.33
CA ARG A 156 -16.91 -19.13 3.46
C ARG A 156 -15.43 -19.19 3.82
N ALA A 157 -14.56 -19.11 2.83
CA ALA A 157 -13.11 -19.10 3.04
C ALA A 157 -12.71 -17.82 3.79
N VAL A 158 -12.04 -18.00 4.93
CA VAL A 158 -11.55 -16.91 5.78
C VAL A 158 -10.03 -16.78 5.75
N SER A 159 -9.33 -17.84 5.41
CA SER A 159 -7.87 -17.82 5.28
C SER A 159 -7.39 -18.89 4.33
N GLN A 160 -6.32 -18.60 3.61
CA GLN A 160 -5.61 -19.53 2.74
C GLN A 160 -4.11 -19.49 2.99
N ALA A 161 -3.45 -20.61 2.76
CA ALA A 161 -2.00 -20.74 2.75
C ALA A 161 -1.59 -21.59 1.54
N PRO A 162 -0.69 -21.12 0.66
CA PRO A 162 0.01 -19.82 0.69
C PRO A 162 -0.89 -18.59 0.44
N ALA A 163 -0.36 -17.39 0.70
CA ALA A 163 -1.08 -16.13 0.53
C ALA A 163 -1.47 -15.88 -0.95
N PRO A 164 -2.56 -15.15 -1.22
CA PRO A 164 -2.92 -14.78 -2.59
C PRO A 164 -1.75 -14.10 -3.32
N GLY A 165 -1.56 -14.41 -4.60
CA GLY A 165 -0.48 -13.86 -5.42
C GLY A 165 0.88 -14.54 -5.25
N THR A 166 1.01 -15.52 -4.35
CA THR A 166 2.25 -16.30 -4.19
C THR A 166 2.45 -17.21 -5.41
N SER A 167 3.68 -17.27 -5.95
CA SER A 167 4.03 -18.24 -6.99
C SER A 167 4.14 -19.64 -6.38
N LEU A 168 3.37 -20.60 -6.92
CA LEU A 168 3.35 -21.98 -6.48
C LEU A 168 4.21 -22.85 -7.38
N THR A 169 5.00 -23.70 -6.73
CA THR A 169 5.68 -24.82 -7.40
C THR A 169 4.63 -25.88 -7.75
N PRO A 170 4.69 -26.49 -8.94
CA PRO A 170 3.80 -27.60 -9.29
C PRO A 170 3.85 -28.71 -8.21
N GLY A 171 2.71 -29.01 -7.60
CA GLY A 171 2.59 -30.00 -6.51
C GLY A 171 2.60 -29.41 -5.08
N ALA A 172 2.62 -28.08 -4.91
CA ALA A 172 2.48 -27.46 -3.60
C ALA A 172 1.10 -27.69 -2.99
N THR A 173 1.06 -28.26 -1.78
CA THR A 173 -0.19 -28.45 -1.03
C THR A 173 -0.66 -27.13 -0.44
N CYS A 174 -1.83 -26.67 -0.87
CA CYS A 174 -2.46 -25.47 -0.34
C CYS A 174 -3.48 -25.83 0.75
N LEU A 175 -3.60 -25.02 1.80
CA LEU A 175 -4.59 -25.18 2.86
C LEU A 175 -5.56 -24.00 2.83
N VAL A 176 -6.86 -24.28 2.80
CA VAL A 176 -7.90 -23.24 2.85
C VAL A 176 -8.85 -23.54 4.01
N ARG A 177 -9.01 -22.57 4.92
CA ARG A 177 -9.91 -22.68 6.07
C ARG A 177 -11.21 -21.93 5.82
N PHE A 178 -12.32 -22.59 6.13
CA PHE A 178 -13.67 -22.08 5.99
C PHE A 178 -14.28 -21.91 7.37
N ARG A 179 -15.03 -20.83 7.53
CA ARG A 179 -15.82 -20.57 8.72
C ARG A 179 -17.27 -20.39 8.34
N SER A 180 -18.15 -21.05 9.10
CA SER A 180 -19.59 -20.83 9.00
C SER A 180 -19.88 -19.46 9.60
N GLN A 181 -20.47 -18.56 8.82
CA GLN A 181 -21.09 -17.36 9.38
C GLN A 181 -22.36 -17.79 10.11
N PRO A 182 -22.56 -17.35 11.37
CA PRO A 182 -23.85 -17.46 12.04
C PRO A 182 -24.89 -16.55 11.38
#